data_AF-A0A7S1MH89-F1
#
_entry.id   AF-A0A7S1MH89-F1
#
_cell.length_a   1.000
_cell.length_b   1.000
_cell.length_c   1.000
_cell.angle_alpha   90.00
_cell.angle_beta   90.00
_cell.angle_gamma   90.00
#
_symmetry.space_group_name_H-M   'P 1'
#
loop_
_entity.id
_entity.type
_entity.pdbx_description
1 polymer ?
#
loop_
_entity_poly.entity_id
_entity_poly.type
_entity_poly.pdbx_seq_one_letter_code
_entity_poly.pdbx_strand_id
1 'polypeptide(L)'
;ERVLQLRCATLAARSNGMAPLAVVDDDPTGTQTVHSVPVLAKWAVSDLAAVMPMDRPCFYVLANTRALPAKEAESRAEEIGRSLRAAAKQAGVGPLTAVV
;
A
#
# COMPACT_ATOMS: atom_id res chain seq x y z
N GLU A 1 -8.98 7.75 -14.01
CA GLU A 1 -8.38 8.89 -13.27
C GLU A 1 -9.15 9.34 -12.03
N ARG A 2 -10.30 10.04 -12.11
CA ARG A 2 -10.91 10.69 -10.93
C ARG A 2 -11.50 9.71 -9.89
N VAL A 3 -11.94 8.52 -10.32
CA VAL A 3 -12.62 7.52 -9.47
C VAL A 3 -11.67 6.83 -8.48
N LEU A 4 -10.43 6.52 -8.89
CA LEU A 4 -9.42 5.88 -8.02
C LEU A 4 -8.88 6.85 -6.97
N GLN A 5 -8.54 8.08 -7.37
CA GLN A 5 -8.17 9.14 -6.44
C GLN A 5 -9.29 9.47 -5.44
N LEU A 6 -10.56 9.49 -5.89
CA LEU A 6 -11.73 9.65 -5.01
C LEU A 6 -11.85 8.50 -4.01
N ARG A 7 -11.60 7.25 -4.42
CA ARG A 7 -11.64 6.07 -3.52
C ARG A 7 -10.54 6.11 -2.48
N CYS A 8 -9.30 6.40 -2.87
CA CYS A 8 -8.17 6.55 -1.96
C CYS A 8 -8.38 7.72 -0.99
N ALA A 9 -8.82 8.88 -1.48
CA ALA A 9 -9.12 10.04 -0.63
C ALA A 9 -10.28 9.75 0.34
N THR A 10 -11.32 9.03 -0.10
CA THR A 10 -12.44 8.63 0.77
C THR A 10 -11.99 7.62 1.83
N LEU A 11 -11.20 6.61 1.47
CA LEU A 11 -10.68 5.62 2.41
C LEU A 11 -9.68 6.23 3.40
N ALA A 12 -8.85 7.17 2.96
CA ALA A 12 -7.94 7.90 3.82
C ALA A 12 -8.64 8.94 4.72
N ALA A 13 -9.69 9.60 4.23
CA ALA A 13 -10.53 10.44 5.08
C ALA A 13 -11.20 9.64 6.22
N ARG A 14 -11.41 8.32 6.01
CA ARG A 14 -11.89 7.40 7.07
C ARG A 14 -10.80 6.94 8.04
N SER A 15 -9.51 7.11 7.71
CA SER A 15 -8.41 6.77 8.63
C SER A 15 -8.21 7.81 9.74
N ASN A 16 -9.00 8.89 9.75
CA ASN A 16 -9.11 9.88 10.84
C ASN A 16 -7.76 10.49 11.27
N GLY A 17 -6.81 10.62 10.34
CA GLY A 17 -5.46 11.15 10.58
C GLY A 17 -4.46 10.15 11.18
N MET A 18 -4.78 8.85 11.21
CA MET A 18 -4.04 7.87 12.02
C MET A 18 -2.88 7.16 11.30
N ALA A 19 -2.87 7.07 9.97
CA ALA A 19 -1.80 6.54 9.12
C ALA A 19 -2.24 6.61 7.64
N PRO A 20 -1.30 6.65 6.68
CA PRO A 20 -1.65 6.51 5.27
C PRO A 20 -2.22 5.12 4.96
N LEU A 21 -3.09 5.04 3.97
CA LEU A 21 -3.65 3.78 3.47
C LEU A 21 -2.66 3.06 2.55
N ALA A 22 -2.33 1.81 2.84
CA ALA A 22 -1.57 0.96 1.92
C ALA A 22 -2.54 0.18 1.00
N VAL A 23 -2.40 0.31 -0.31
CA VAL A 23 -3.17 -0.49 -1.28
C VAL A 23 -2.25 -1.55 -1.86
N VAL A 24 -2.56 -2.83 -1.69
CA VAL A 24 -1.77 -3.93 -2.22
C VAL A 24 -2.42 -4.41 -3.52
N ASP A 25 -1.78 -4.17 -4.65
CA ASP A 25 -2.32 -4.47 -5.97
C ASP A 25 -1.67 -5.74 -6.54
N ASP A 26 -2.48 -6.70 -6.99
CA ASP A 26 -2.02 -7.97 -7.56
C ASP A 26 -1.49 -7.82 -8.99
N ASP A 27 -1.82 -6.72 -9.67
CA ASP A 27 -1.55 -6.53 -11.09
C ASP A 27 -1.10 -5.10 -11.46
N PRO A 28 0.04 -4.93 -12.16
CA PRO A 28 0.52 -3.61 -12.56
C PRO A 28 -0.43 -2.85 -13.48
N THR A 29 -1.37 -3.48 -14.19
CA THR A 29 -2.25 -2.75 -15.11
C THR A 29 -3.23 -1.81 -14.40
N GLY A 30 -3.55 -2.05 -13.12
CA GLY A 30 -4.39 -1.19 -12.28
C GLY A 30 -3.74 0.15 -11.93
N THR A 31 -2.41 0.19 -11.84
CA THR A 31 -1.63 1.39 -11.46
C THR A 31 -1.45 2.41 -12.59
N GLN A 32 -1.78 2.07 -13.84
CA GLN A 32 -1.58 2.94 -15.01
C GLN A 32 -2.57 4.12 -15.12
N THR A 33 -3.49 4.28 -14.16
CA THR A 33 -4.49 5.38 -14.15
C THR A 33 -4.46 6.26 -12.91
N VAL A 34 -3.43 6.13 -12.06
CA VAL A 34 -3.24 6.91 -10.84
C VAL A 34 -2.05 7.86 -11.00
N HIS A 35 -2.32 9.15 -11.12
CA HIS A 35 -1.27 10.18 -11.10
C HIS A 35 -1.03 10.67 -9.66
N SER A 36 0.23 10.95 -9.33
CA SER A 36 0.64 11.52 -8.04
C SER A 36 0.39 10.65 -6.80
N VAL A 37 0.46 9.32 -6.92
CA VAL A 37 0.50 8.39 -5.77
C VAL A 37 1.75 7.51 -5.88
N PRO A 38 2.53 7.31 -4.80
CA PRO A 38 3.68 6.42 -4.83
C PRO A 38 3.25 4.99 -5.13
N VAL A 39 3.94 4.34 -6.05
CA VAL A 39 3.79 2.91 -6.35
C VAL A 39 5.11 2.24 -6.05
N LEU A 40 5.10 1.31 -5.12
CA LEU A 40 6.27 0.56 -4.68
C LEU A 40 6.20 -0.86 -5.24
N ALA A 41 7.13 -1.22 -6.12
CA ALA A 41 7.29 -2.60 -6.61
C ALA A 41 8.17 -3.46 -5.69
N LYS A 42 8.63 -2.88 -4.57
CA LYS A 42 9.44 -3.53 -3.54
C LYS A 42 8.89 -3.12 -2.18
N TRP A 43 8.95 -4.03 -1.21
CA TRP A 43 8.40 -3.84 0.13
C TRP A 43 9.48 -4.00 1.20
N ALA A 44 10.68 -3.47 0.95
CA ALA A 44 11.68 -3.33 1.99
C ALA A 44 11.15 -2.37 3.07
N VAL A 45 11.44 -2.68 4.33
CA VAL A 45 10.91 -1.90 5.48
C VAL A 45 11.30 -0.42 5.38
N SER A 46 12.53 -0.12 4.93
CA SER A 46 13.01 1.25 4.72
C SER A 46 12.21 2.01 3.66
N ASP A 47 11.88 1.35 2.55
CA ASP A 47 11.17 1.97 1.43
C ASP A 47 9.72 2.29 1.81
N LEU A 48 9.09 1.36 2.52
CA LEU A 48 7.74 1.52 3.06
C LEU A 48 7.71 2.61 4.15
N ALA A 49 8.68 2.60 5.07
CA ALA A 49 8.76 3.60 6.13
C ALA A 49 8.99 5.00 5.58
N ALA A 50 9.70 5.15 4.45
CA ALA A 50 9.94 6.45 3.81
C ALA A 50 8.65 7.06 3.22
N VAL A 51 7.67 6.25 2.80
CA VAL A 51 6.42 6.76 2.23
C VAL A 51 5.32 6.99 3.26
N MET A 52 5.50 6.52 4.50
CA MET A 52 4.49 6.64 5.56
C MET A 52 4.31 8.06 6.14
N PRO A 53 5.37 8.87 6.32
CA PRO A 53 5.25 10.25 6.81
C PRO A 53 4.77 11.25 5.75
N MET A 54 4.58 10.82 4.49
CA MET A 54 4.19 11.77 3.44
C MET A 54 2.78 12.33 3.70
N ASP A 55 2.56 13.60 3.35
CA ASP A 55 1.26 14.31 3.35
C ASP A 55 0.24 13.73 2.36
N ARG A 56 0.36 12.44 2.03
CA ARG A 56 -0.45 11.74 1.05
C ARG A 56 -1.39 10.76 1.74
N PRO A 57 -2.65 10.70 1.31
CA PRO A 57 -3.65 9.82 1.91
C PRO A 57 -3.34 8.32 1.77
N CYS A 58 -2.55 7.93 0.78
CA CYS A 58 -2.30 6.53 0.45
C CYS A 58 -1.03 6.31 -0.38
N PHE A 59 -0.60 5.06 -0.48
CA PHE A 59 0.41 4.56 -1.42
C PHE A 59 0.04 3.15 -1.89
N TYR A 60 0.59 2.74 -3.03
CA TYR A 60 0.40 1.40 -3.60
C TYR A 60 1.64 0.53 -3.39
N VAL A 61 1.42 -0.74 -3.11
CA VAL A 61 2.42 -1.80 -3.11
C VAL A 61 2.01 -2.80 -4.18
N LEU A 62 2.84 -2.95 -5.20
CA LEU A 62 2.58 -3.88 -6.29
C LEU A 62 3.08 -5.28 -5.90
N ALA A 63 2.15 -6.19 -5.61
CA ALA A 63 2.45 -7.57 -5.26
C ALA A 63 2.76 -8.43 -6.50
N ASN A 64 2.18 -8.08 -7.65
CA ASN A 64 2.35 -8.79 -8.92
C ASN A 64 2.12 -10.31 -8.77
N THR A 65 0.99 -10.68 -8.13
CA THR A 65 0.67 -12.06 -7.75
C THR A 65 -0.29 -12.75 -8.73
N ARG A 66 -0.87 -12.04 -9.70
CA ARG A 66 -1.90 -12.60 -10.61
C ARG A 66 -1.48 -13.87 -11.35
N ALA A 67 -0.21 -13.96 -11.74
CA ALA A 67 0.33 -15.12 -12.47
C ALA A 67 0.91 -16.19 -11.54
N LEU A 68 0.91 -15.99 -10.22
CA LEU A 68 1.49 -16.92 -9.27
C LEU A 68 0.50 -18.02 -8.85
N PRO A 69 1.00 -19.21 -8.49
CA PRO A 69 0.22 -20.19 -7.76
C PRO A 69 -0.32 -19.61 -6.44
N ALA A 70 -1.50 -20.06 -6.01
CA ALA A 70 -2.17 -19.55 -4.81
C ALA A 70 -1.27 -19.54 -3.55
N LYS A 71 -0.47 -20.59 -3.35
CA LYS A 71 0.46 -20.70 -2.22
C LYS A 71 1.56 -19.63 -2.25
N GLU A 72 2.05 -19.30 -3.44
CA GLU A 72 3.08 -18.26 -3.61
C GLU A 72 2.47 -16.86 -3.43
N ALA A 73 1.25 -16.66 -3.93
CA ALA A 73 0.49 -15.42 -3.71
C ALA A 73 0.21 -15.18 -2.21
N GLU A 74 -0.18 -16.23 -1.47
CA GLU A 74 -0.39 -16.18 -0.02
C GLU A 74 0.91 -15.84 0.71
N SER A 75 2.00 -16.54 0.40
CA SER A 75 3.32 -16.27 1.00
C SER A 75 3.77 -14.82 0.77
N ARG A 76 3.52 -14.28 -0.42
CA ARG A 76 3.84 -12.88 -0.74
C ARG A 76 2.94 -11.90 0.00
N ALA A 77 1.64 -12.18 0.11
CA ALA A 77 0.73 -11.35 0.89
C ALA A 77 1.14 -11.26 2.36
N GLU A 78 1.56 -12.39 2.95
CA GLU A 78 2.10 -12.40 4.31
C GLU A 78 3.40 -11.59 4.44
N GLU A 79 4.30 -11.72 3.47
CA GLU A 79 5.56 -10.98 3.43
C GLU A 79 5.31 -9.47 3.40
N ILE A 80 4.45 -9.01 2.49
CA ILE A 80 4.03 -7.61 2.38
C ILE A 80 3.41 -7.15 3.70
N GLY A 81 2.51 -7.95 4.29
CA GLY A 81 1.89 -7.63 5.58
C GLY A 81 2.90 -7.50 6.73
N ARG A 82 3.92 -8.36 6.79
CA ARG A 82 5.01 -8.27 7.78
C ARG A 82 5.83 -7.00 7.56
N SER A 83 6.21 -6.71 6.33
CA SER A 83 6.96 -5.50 5.99
C SER A 83 6.20 -4.22 6.31
N LEU A 84 4.91 -4.14 5.99
CA LEU A 84 4.05 -2.99 6.31
C LEU A 84 3.97 -2.75 7.81
N ARG A 85 3.76 -3.80 8.62
CA ARG A 85 3.74 -3.68 10.09
C ARG A 85 5.07 -3.19 10.66
N ALA A 86 6.18 -3.74 10.18
CA ALA A 86 7.51 -3.31 10.61
C ALA A 86 7.78 -1.86 10.25
N ALA A 87 7.40 -1.44 9.04
CA ALA A 87 7.57 -0.08 8.57
C ALA A 87 6.69 0.92 9.33
N ALA A 88 5.45 0.56 9.67
CA ALA A 88 4.58 1.39 10.53
C ALA A 88 5.24 1.67 11.87
N LYS A 89 5.77 0.62 12.51
CA LYS A 89 6.48 0.74 13.78
C LYS A 89 7.72 1.63 13.64
N GLN A 90 8.48 1.49 12.56
CA GLN A 90 9.68 2.30 12.31
C GLN A 90 9.34 3.77 12.04
N ALA A 91 8.26 4.05 11.32
CA ALA A 91 7.79 5.40 11.02
C ALA A 91 7.04 6.05 12.19
N GLY A 92 6.75 5.31 13.26
CA GLY A 92 5.98 5.80 14.41
C GLY A 92 4.53 6.11 14.09
N VAL A 93 3.98 5.52 13.01
CA VAL A 93 2.57 5.69 12.63
C VAL A 93 1.70 4.61 13.27
N GLY A 94 0.42 4.94 13.50
CA GLY A 94 -0.57 4.02 14.05
C GLY A 94 -0.83 2.82 13.14
N PRO A 95 -1.77 1.92 13.51
CA PRO A 95 -2.05 0.73 12.73
C PRO A 95 -2.43 1.09 11.28
N LEU A 96 -1.64 0.56 10.33
CA LEU A 96 -1.91 0.70 8.91
C LEU A 96 -3.18 -0.06 8.54
N THR A 97 -4.05 0.60 7.78
CA THR A 97 -5.09 -0.10 7.02
C THR A 97 -4.48 -0.51 5.69
N ALA A 98 -4.57 -1.81 5.36
CA ALA A 98 -4.19 -2.33 4.06
C ALA A 98 -5.43 -2.87 3.35
N VAL A 99 -5.64 -2.49 2.09
CA VAL A 99 -6.66 -3.08 1.22
C VAL A 99 -5.93 -3.92 0.19
N VAL A 100 -6.24 -5.21 0.16
CA VAL A 100 -5.77 -6.20 -0.84
C VAL A 100 -6.92 -6.46 -1.80
#